data_AF-A0A8X6T2D2-F1
#
_entry.id   AF-A0A8X6T2D2-F1
#
_cell.length_a   1.000
_cell.length_b   1.000
_cell.length_c   1.000
_cell.angle_alpha   90.00
_cell.angle_beta   90.00
_cell.angle_gamma   90.00
#
_symmetry.space_group_name_H-M   'P 1'
#
loop_
_entity.id
_entity.type
_entity.pdbx_description
1 polymer ?
#
loop_
_entity_poly.entity_id
_entity_poly.type
_entity_poly.pdbx_seq_one_letter_code
_entity_poly.pdbx_strand_id
1 'polypeptide(L)' 'MDDNSRPHRANLVEDSLFEEGIVRMEWPACSPDMNPIEHVWDTLGRRVAGHQPPPQTLQELERALLEEGDRIPPTRD' A
#
# COMPACT_ATOMS: atom_id res chain seq x y z
N MET A 1 -1.02 6.85 -9.17
CA MET A 1 0.36 6.32 -9.17
C MET A 1 0.25 4.83 -8.88
N ASP A 2 0.90 3.97 -9.64
CA ASP A 2 1.00 2.52 -9.39
C ASP A 2 2.46 2.07 -9.58
N ASP A 3 2.76 0.81 -9.30
CA ASP A 3 4.11 0.22 -9.39
C ASP A 3 4.57 -0.12 -10.81
N ASN A 4 3.74 0.15 -11.83
CA ASN A 4 3.98 -0.19 -13.23
C ASN A 4 4.35 -1.67 -13.44
N SER A 5 3.80 -2.56 -12.61
CA SER A 5 3.93 -4.01 -12.79
C SER A 5 3.12 -4.48 -14.00
N ARG A 6 3.55 -5.59 -14.64
CA ARG A 6 2.92 -6.10 -15.88
C ARG A 6 1.40 -6.32 -15.76
N PRO A 7 0.83 -6.84 -14.65
CA PRO A 7 -0.62 -6.97 -14.52
C PRO A 7 -1.36 -5.64 -14.60
N HIS A 8 -0.79 -4.55 -14.07
CA HIS A 8 -1.38 -3.21 -14.12
C HIS A 8 -1.28 -2.54 -15.51
N ARG A 9 -0.63 -3.22 -16.47
CA ARG A 9 -0.45 -2.76 -17.86
C ARG A 9 -1.27 -3.60 -18.85
N ALA A 10 -2.11 -4.52 -18.36
CA ALA A 10 -3.03 -5.24 -19.21
C ALA A 10 -4.10 -4.28 -19.77
N ASN A 11 -4.46 -4.41 -21.05
CA ASN A 11 -5.47 -3.57 -21.70
C ASN A 11 -6.78 -3.49 -20.90
N LEU A 12 -7.22 -4.61 -20.31
CA LEU A 12 -8.42 -4.66 -19.48
C LEU A 12 -8.34 -3.67 -18.29
N VAL A 13 -7.16 -3.53 -17.69
CA VAL A 13 -6.93 -2.60 -16.58
C VAL A 13 -6.89 -1.17 -17.11
N GLU A 14 -6.28 -0.93 -18.27
CA GLU A 14 -6.24 0.41 -18.88
C GLU A 14 -7.64 0.90 -19.30
N ASP A 15 -8.45 0.04 -19.89
CA ASP A 15 -9.84 0.33 -20.27
C ASP A 15 -10.68 0.67 -19.04
N SER A 16 -10.56 -0.12 -17.96
CA SER A 16 -11.27 0.14 -16.71
C SER A 16 -10.84 1.46 -16.05
N LEU A 17 -9.54 1.79 -16.05
CA LEU A 17 -9.07 3.08 -15.54
C LEU A 17 -9.60 4.25 -16.37
N PHE A 18 -9.71 4.08 -17.70
CA PHE A 18 -10.27 5.06 -18.59
C PHE A 18 -11.77 5.29 -18.35
N GLU A 19 -12.56 4.21 -18.19
CA GLU A 19 -13.99 4.28 -17.88
C GLU A 19 -14.27 5.00 -16.55
N GLU A 20 -13.44 4.76 -15.53
CA GLU A 20 -13.52 5.43 -14.22
C GLU A 20 -12.94 6.87 -14.24
N GLY A 21 -12.43 7.33 -15.38
CA GLY A 21 -11.83 8.67 -15.53
C GLY A 21 -10.54 8.85 -14.73
N ILE A 22 -9.87 7.75 -14.34
CA ILE A 22 -8.65 7.76 -13.54
C ILE A 22 -7.44 7.93 -14.46
N VAL A 23 -6.82 9.10 -14.41
CA VAL A 23 -5.57 9.37 -15.13
C VAL A 23 -4.40 8.73 -14.40
N ARG A 24 -3.72 7.80 -15.06
CA ARG A 24 -2.50 7.20 -14.50
C ARG A 24 -1.32 8.16 -14.65
N MET A 25 -0.57 8.32 -13.56
CA MET A 25 0.69 9.05 -13.56
C MET A 25 1.80 8.19 -14.19
N GLU A 26 2.58 8.75 -15.11
CA GLU A 26 3.75 8.07 -15.66
C GLU A 26 4.81 7.87 -14.58
N TRP A 27 5.31 6.65 -14.45
CA TRP A 27 6.30 6.28 -13.45
C TRP A 27 7.22 5.16 -13.99
N PRO A 28 8.53 5.21 -13.71
CA PRO A 28 9.43 4.13 -14.10
C PRO A 28 9.02 2.81 -13.44
N ALA A 29 9.03 1.73 -14.21
CA ALA A 29 8.76 0.39 -13.71
C ALA A 29 9.78 -0.02 -12.66
N CYS A 30 9.31 -0.76 -11.64
CA CYS A 30 10.17 -1.37 -10.62
C CYS A 30 11.01 -0.37 -9.80
N SER A 31 10.42 0.77 -9.40
CA SER A 31 11.03 1.73 -8.49
C SER A 31 10.34 1.72 -7.11
N PRO A 32 10.48 0.64 -6.32
CA PRO A 32 9.83 0.52 -5.02
C PRO A 32 10.29 1.62 -4.06
N ASP A 33 11.55 2.03 -4.13
CA ASP A 33 12.14 3.10 -3.31
C ASP A 33 11.43 4.44 -3.47
N MET A 34 10.72 4.64 -4.58
CA MET A 34 10.00 5.88 -4.85
C MET A 34 8.49 5.77 -4.60
N ASN A 35 7.97 4.60 -4.20
CA ASN A 35 6.56 4.43 -3.90
C ASN A 35 6.31 4.77 -2.40
N PRO A 36 5.61 5.87 -2.09
CA PRO A 36 5.39 6.29 -0.70
C PRO A 36 4.68 5.22 0.15
N ILE A 37 3.94 4.31 -0.49
CA ILE A 37 3.23 3.22 0.19
C ILE A 37 4.19 2.20 0.83
N GLU A 38 5.40 2.01 0.28
CA GLU A 38 6.38 1.07 0.83
C GLU A 38 6.86 1.53 2.22
N HIS A 39 7.05 2.84 2.40
CA HIS A 39 7.40 3.41 3.70
C HIS A 39 6.27 3.27 4.73
N VAL A 40 5.02 3.36 4.29
CA VAL A 40 3.84 3.14 5.14
C VAL A 40 3.78 1.67 5.56
N TRP A 41 3.98 0.73 4.64
CA TRP A 41 3.98 -0.70 4.94
C TRP A 41 5.11 -1.11 5.88
N ASP A 42 6.33 -0.60 5.70
CA ASP A 42 7.44 -0.86 6.60
C ASP A 42 7.17 -0.31 8.01
N THR A 43 6.61 0.90 8.11
CA THR A 43 6.22 1.49 9.40
C THR A 43 5.13 0.66 10.08
N LEU A 44 4.10 0.26 9.34
CA LEU A 44 3.00 -0.55 9.83
C LEU A 44 3.48 -1.93 10.30
N GLY A 45 4.30 -2.60 9.50
CA GLY A 45 4.88 -3.89 9.82
C GLY A 45 5.72 -3.86 11.09
N ARG A 46 6.54 -2.82 11.27
CA ARG A 46 7.31 -2.62 12.51
C ARG A 46 6.44 -2.41 13.74
N ARG A 47 5.33 -1.67 13.62
CA ARG A 47 4.40 -1.43 14.72
C ARG A 47 3.67 -2.71 15.14
N VAL A 48 3.12 -3.44 14.16
CA VAL A 48 2.43 -4.72 14.42
C VAL A 48 3.39 -5.77 14.99
N ALA A 49 4.63 -5.84 14.50
CA ALA A 49 5.66 -6.74 15.05
C ALA A 49 6.05 -6.40 16.50
N GLY A 50 5.83 -5.15 16.94
CA GLY A 50 6.06 -4.69 18.30
C GLY A 50 4.95 -5.03 19.30
N HIS A 51 3.81 -5.58 18.86
CA HIS A 51 2.68 -5.93 19.73
C HIS A 51 3.06 -7.05 20.72
N GLN A 52 2.57 -6.93 21.96
CA GLN A 52 2.73 -7.96 22.99
C GLN A 52 1.38 -8.24 23.69
N PRO A 53 0.85 -9.49 23.59
CA PRO A 53 1.36 -10.59 22.79
C PRO A 53 1.28 -10.30 21.28
N PRO A 54 2.14 -10.94 20.45
CA PRO A 54 2.01 -10.82 19.00
C PRO A 54 0.67 -11.42 18.53
N PRO A 55 0.07 -10.91 17.45
CA PRO A 55 -1.14 -11.49 16.86
C PRO A 55 -0.92 -12.96 16.50
N GLN A 56 -1.83 -13.84 16.93
CA GLN A 56 -1.75 -15.29 16.70
C GLN A 56 -2.77 -15.78 15.68
N THR A 57 -3.78 -14.97 15.38
CA THR A 57 -4.81 -15.27 14.39
C THR A 57 -4.88 -14.22 13.30
N LEU A 58 -5.45 -14.57 12.14
CA LEU A 58 -5.68 -13.62 11.04
C LEU A 58 -6.57 -12.44 11.47
N GLN A 59 -7.57 -12.70 12.34
CA GLN A 59 -8.46 -11.65 12.86
C GLN A 59 -7.72 -10.69 13.79
N GLU A 60 -6.81 -11.20 14.63
CA GLU A 60 -5.97 -10.35 15.48
C GLU A 60 -4.99 -9.53 14.64
N LEU A 61 -4.42 -10.13 13.58
CA LEU A 61 -3.54 -9.44 12.66
C LEU A 61 -4.28 -8.33 11.90
N GLU A 62 -5.46 -8.63 11.36
CA GLU A 62 -6.31 -7.66 10.67
C GLU A 62 -6.65 -6.47 11.59
N ARG A 63 -7.08 -6.74 12.81
CA ARG A 63 -7.33 -5.69 13.82
C ARG A 63 -6.08 -4.87 14.10
N ALA A 64 -4.94 -5.51 14.33
CA ALA A 64 -3.69 -4.80 14.61
C ALA A 64 -3.25 -3.92 13.44
N LEU A 65 -3.43 -4.38 12.21
CA LEU A 65 -3.14 -3.61 11.00
C LEU A 65 -4.04 -2.36 10.89
N LEU A 66 -5.33 -2.50 11.16
CA LEU A 66 -6.28 -1.37 11.16
C LEU A 66 -5.94 -0.36 12.25
N GLU A 67 -5.75 -0.81 13.49
CA GLU A 67 -5.44 0.07 14.63
C GLU A 67 -4.13 0.83 14.46
N GLU A 68 -3.07 0.16 13.99
CA GLU A 68 -1.78 0.81 13.79
C GLU A 68 -1.76 1.67 12.53
N GLY A 69 -2.54 1.32 11.50
CA GLY A 69 -2.74 2.10 10.28
C GLY A 69 -3.36 3.46 10.57
N ASP A 70 -4.43 3.50 11.37
CA ASP A 70 -5.11 4.74 11.79
C ASP A 70 -4.20 5.68 12.62
N ARG A 71 -3.15 5.12 13.22
CA ARG A 71 -2.15 5.86 14.01
C ARG A 71 -0.97 6.37 13.18
N ILE A 72 -0.89 6.06 11.89
CA ILE A 72 0.17 6.61 11.03
C ILE A 72 -0.20 8.06 10.73
N PRO A 73 0.57 9.05 11.23
CA PRO A 73 0.26 10.44 10.94
C PRO A 73 0.37 10.69 9.44
N PRO A 74 -0.46 11.59 8.86
CA PRO A 74 -0.23 12.04 7.51
C PRO A 74 1.19 12.62 7.42
N THR A 75 1.97 12.15 6.47
CA THR A 75 3.29 12.70 6.16
C THR A 75 3.13 14.21 5.94
N ARG A 76 3.74 15.01 6.83
CA ARG A 76 3.89 16.46 6.62
C ARG A 76 5.03 16.64 5.64
N ASP A 77 4.69 16.99 4.41
CA ASP A 77 5.63 17.60 3.46
C ASP A 77 6.02 19.02 3.91
#